data_AF-A0A968K6N1-F1
#
_entry.id   AF-A0A968K6N1-F1
#
_cell.length_a   1.000
_cell.length_b   1.000
_cell.length_c   1.000
_cell.angle_alpha   90.00
_cell.angle_beta   90.00
_cell.angle_gamma   90.00
#
_symmetry.space_group_name_H-M   'P 1'
#
loop_
_entity.id
_entity.type
_entity.pdbx_description
1 polymer ?
#
loop_
_entity_poly.entity_id
_entity_poly.type
_entity_poly.pdbx_seq_one_letter_code
_entity_poly.pdbx_strand_id
1 'polypeptide(L)'
;MKEIWIWGYHGGVLDLWESNMSGPYGDVSNSTRDTTDLPIFSKTYTVYHYNYQRSLTQAIENHMHQIEALLNHVDGRDTLAKKDWPKLLFWGKFVGSDSTHKIVGKPRCGWAHYAPNSERDYDWANQRFVTSDIEDWKPEGGERKRMNCERWNCNGLDWFILWMQSLPGKDNGITFRGKPLTNWWKFVGDWDNARRQNLKLVEGGYQIENQ
;
A
#
# COMPACT_ATOMS: atom_id res chain seq x y z
N MET A 1 9.37 12.93 -16.10
CA MET A 1 10.01 12.19 -14.99
C MET A 1 8.91 11.87 -13.99
N LYS A 2 8.81 10.62 -13.55
CA LYS A 2 7.79 10.15 -12.57
C LYS A 2 8.43 9.80 -11.23
N GLU A 3 9.70 9.41 -11.25
CA GLU A 3 10.44 9.05 -10.05
C GLU A 3 11.86 9.64 -10.12
N ILE A 4 12.37 10.04 -8.96
CA ILE A 4 13.76 10.45 -8.73
C ILE A 4 14.29 9.57 -7.61
N TRP A 5 15.41 8.88 -7.83
CA TRP A 5 15.99 8.00 -6.82
C TRP A 5 17.31 8.59 -6.35
N ILE A 6 17.43 8.83 -5.06
CA ILE A 6 18.63 9.37 -4.43
C ILE A 6 19.16 8.32 -3.46
N TRP A 7 20.44 7.98 -3.59
CA TRP A 7 21.14 7.16 -2.62
C TRP A 7 21.95 8.05 -1.70
N GLY A 8 21.66 8.00 -0.40
CA GLY A 8 22.27 8.86 0.61
C GLY A 8 22.60 8.12 1.89
N TYR A 9 23.40 8.77 2.74
CA TYR A 9 23.71 8.30 4.09
C TYR A 9 22.70 8.88 5.07
N HIS A 10 21.87 8.04 5.68
CA HIS A 10 20.93 8.46 6.72
C HIS A 10 21.62 8.32 8.08
N GLY A 11 22.38 9.33 8.49
CA GLY A 11 23.12 9.32 9.76
C GLY A 11 23.21 10.70 10.40
N GLY A 12 22.09 11.41 10.45
CA GLY A 12 21.93 12.67 11.21
C GLY A 12 22.29 13.95 10.47
N VAL A 13 22.77 13.86 9.22
CA VAL A 13 23.03 15.02 8.34
C VAL A 13 22.00 15.12 7.21
N LEU A 14 21.56 13.97 6.69
CA LEU A 14 20.43 13.83 5.78
C LEU A 14 19.41 12.95 6.49
N ASP A 15 18.28 13.54 6.86
CA ASP A 15 17.13 12.83 7.41
C ASP A 15 15.96 13.09 6.48
N LEU A 16 15.79 12.18 5.52
CA LEU A 16 14.82 12.33 4.45
C LEU A 16 13.82 11.18 4.48
N TRP A 17 12.62 11.46 4.00
CA TRP A 17 11.51 10.51 3.93
C TRP A 17 11.80 9.35 2.98
N GLU A 18 11.28 8.17 3.29
CA GLU A 18 11.39 6.98 2.43
C GLU A 18 10.81 7.25 1.03
N SER A 19 9.70 7.98 0.98
CA SER A 19 9.14 8.57 -0.23
C SER A 19 8.63 9.99 0.03
N ASN A 20 8.81 10.87 -0.95
CA ASN A 20 8.30 12.24 -0.91
C ASN A 20 7.73 12.62 -2.29
N MET A 21 6.54 13.19 -2.38
CA MET A 21 5.82 13.36 -3.65
C MET A 21 5.43 14.81 -3.87
N SER A 22 5.64 15.32 -5.08
CA SER A 22 5.25 16.68 -5.43
C SER A 22 4.70 16.77 -6.83
N GLY A 23 3.76 17.69 -7.04
CA GLY A 23 3.08 17.88 -8.32
C GLY A 23 1.85 18.77 -8.23
N PRO A 24 1.12 18.94 -9.35
CA PRO A 24 -0.06 19.80 -9.42
C PRO A 24 -1.24 19.31 -8.56
N TYR A 25 -1.19 18.08 -8.06
CA TYR A 25 -2.21 17.48 -7.21
C TYR A 25 -1.79 17.33 -5.74
N GLY A 26 -0.71 18.01 -5.34
CA GLY A 26 -0.19 17.99 -3.97
C GLY A 26 0.65 16.76 -3.64
N ASP A 27 0.89 16.57 -2.35
CA ASP A 27 1.70 15.49 -1.81
C ASP A 27 0.83 14.37 -1.21
N VAL A 28 1.01 13.15 -1.74
CA VAL A 28 0.46 11.92 -1.19
C VAL A 28 1.58 10.90 -1.04
N SER A 29 2.49 11.14 -0.11
CA SER A 29 3.64 10.28 0.16
C SER A 29 3.73 9.79 1.61
N ASN A 30 4.68 8.89 1.85
CA ASN A 30 5.08 8.42 3.17
C ASN A 30 6.05 9.42 3.82
N SER A 31 5.57 10.64 4.01
CA SER A 31 6.29 11.78 4.56
C SER A 31 5.40 12.60 5.50
N THR A 32 5.90 13.73 6.00
CA THR A 32 5.07 14.78 6.63
C THR A 32 4.12 15.50 5.68
N ARG A 33 4.27 15.25 4.37
CA ARG A 33 3.50 15.86 3.28
C ARG A 33 3.61 17.38 3.23
N ASP A 34 4.82 17.89 3.45
CA ASP A 34 5.13 19.32 3.41
C ASP A 34 5.20 19.79 1.95
N THR A 35 4.27 20.64 1.52
CA THR A 35 4.23 21.09 0.12
C THR A 35 5.31 22.11 -0.25
N THR A 36 6.25 22.41 0.66
CA THR A 36 7.35 23.37 0.46
C THR A 36 8.73 22.74 0.38
N ASP A 37 8.84 21.44 0.66
CA ASP A 37 10.13 20.73 0.71
C ASP A 37 10.64 20.25 -0.67
N LEU A 38 9.76 20.25 -1.68
CA LEU A 38 10.03 19.84 -3.05
C LEU A 38 9.46 20.85 -4.07
N PRO A 39 10.14 21.08 -5.21
CA PRO A 39 9.62 21.96 -6.26
C PRO A 39 8.33 21.40 -6.88
N ILE A 40 7.36 22.26 -7.13
CA ILE A 40 6.11 21.88 -7.79
C ILE A 40 6.32 21.96 -9.31
N PHE A 41 6.34 20.82 -9.98
CA PHE A 41 6.39 20.74 -11.45
C PHE A 41 5.00 20.56 -12.06
N SER A 42 4.91 20.65 -13.39
CA SER A 42 3.66 20.47 -14.15
C SER A 42 3.17 19.01 -14.21
N LYS A 43 4.00 18.06 -13.76
CA LYS A 43 3.67 16.64 -13.65
C LYS A 43 4.10 16.14 -12.28
N THR A 44 3.30 15.26 -11.70
CA THR A 44 3.64 14.68 -10.40
C THR A 44 4.83 13.72 -10.51
N TYR A 45 5.69 13.75 -9.48
CA TYR A 45 6.81 12.86 -9.32
C TYR A 45 6.98 12.45 -7.85
N THR A 46 7.61 11.30 -7.63
CA THR A 46 8.01 10.82 -6.31
C THR A 46 9.53 10.77 -6.22
N VAL A 47 10.07 11.33 -5.15
CA VAL A 47 11.46 11.16 -4.75
C VAL A 47 11.54 10.01 -3.76
N TYR A 48 12.38 9.03 -4.05
CA TYR A 48 12.74 7.97 -3.12
C TYR A 48 14.13 8.21 -2.60
N HIS A 49 14.27 8.16 -1.27
CA HIS A 49 15.55 8.29 -0.60
C HIS A 49 15.99 6.93 -0.06
N TYR A 50 16.96 6.33 -0.74
CA TYR A 50 17.50 5.04 -0.35
C TYR A 50 18.74 5.23 0.51
N ASN A 51 18.76 4.54 1.65
CA ASN A 51 19.96 4.44 2.45
C ASN A 51 20.90 3.39 1.83
N TYR A 52 22.05 3.80 1.30
CA TYR A 52 23.01 2.87 0.67
C TYR A 52 23.67 1.90 1.65
N GLN A 53 23.49 2.09 2.97
CA GLN A 53 23.95 1.15 4.00
C GLN A 53 22.94 0.03 4.28
N ARG A 54 21.78 0.07 3.63
CA ARG A 54 20.69 -0.90 3.79
C ARG A 54 20.61 -1.82 2.58
N SER A 55 19.81 -2.87 2.70
CA SER A 55 19.65 -3.86 1.63
C SER A 55 18.60 -3.43 0.61
N LEU A 56 18.54 -4.19 -0.49
CA LEU A 56 17.47 -4.09 -1.48
C LEU A 56 16.08 -4.15 -0.85
N THR A 57 15.88 -4.95 0.20
CA THR A 57 14.58 -5.07 0.88
C THR A 57 14.10 -3.72 1.40
N GLN A 58 14.96 -2.92 2.05
CA GLN A 58 14.58 -1.58 2.52
C GLN A 58 14.31 -0.64 1.35
N ALA A 59 15.07 -0.73 0.25
CA ALA A 59 14.79 0.10 -0.92
C ALA A 59 13.42 -0.21 -1.53
N ILE A 60 13.01 -1.48 -1.58
CA ILE A 60 11.67 -1.89 -2.05
C ILE A 60 10.58 -1.53 -1.02
N GLU A 61 10.87 -1.54 0.27
CA GLU A 61 9.95 -1.12 1.33
C GLU A 61 9.50 0.34 1.14
N ASN A 62 10.40 1.24 0.71
CA ASN A 62 10.03 2.62 0.39
C ASN A 62 8.92 2.69 -0.69
N HIS A 63 8.96 1.81 -1.70
CA HIS A 63 7.91 1.73 -2.72
C HIS A 63 6.62 1.16 -2.15
N MET A 64 6.70 0.13 -1.30
CA MET A 64 5.54 -0.43 -0.61
C MET A 64 4.80 0.67 0.17
N HIS A 65 5.52 1.45 0.97
CA HIS A 65 4.94 2.56 1.73
C HIS A 65 4.35 3.65 0.83
N GLN A 66 4.98 3.97 -0.31
CA GLN A 66 4.39 4.91 -1.26
C GLN A 66 3.08 4.37 -1.87
N ILE A 67 3.04 3.09 -2.25
CA ILE A 67 1.82 2.45 -2.76
C ILE A 67 0.72 2.50 -1.70
N GLU A 68 1.05 2.17 -0.45
CA GLU A 68 0.12 2.24 0.67
C GLU A 68 -0.40 3.66 0.91
N ALA A 69 0.46 4.69 0.86
CA ALA A 69 0.06 6.08 1.01
C ALA A 69 -0.96 6.48 -0.06
N LEU A 70 -0.68 6.16 -1.33
CA LEU A 70 -1.55 6.45 -2.46
C LEU A 70 -2.90 5.73 -2.34
N LEU A 71 -2.91 4.44 -2.04
CA LEU A 71 -4.13 3.64 -1.95
C LEU A 71 -4.97 4.06 -0.74
N ASN A 72 -4.36 4.29 0.42
CA ASN A 72 -5.06 4.81 1.61
C ASN A 72 -5.70 6.17 1.34
N HIS A 73 -4.98 7.09 0.69
CA HIS A 73 -5.49 8.41 0.35
C HIS A 73 -6.68 8.32 -0.62
N VAL A 74 -6.57 7.52 -1.68
CA VAL A 74 -7.65 7.33 -2.66
C VAL A 74 -8.88 6.69 -2.02
N ASP A 75 -8.68 5.79 -1.06
CA ASP A 75 -9.74 5.14 -0.30
C ASP A 75 -10.38 6.03 0.78
N GLY A 76 -9.78 7.20 1.05
CA GLY A 76 -10.32 8.20 1.96
C GLY A 76 -9.86 8.05 3.42
N ARG A 77 -8.79 7.30 3.68
CA ARG A 77 -8.28 7.12 5.07
C ARG A 77 -7.94 8.44 5.75
N ASP A 78 -7.42 9.41 5.02
CA ASP A 78 -6.96 10.71 5.54
C ASP A 78 -8.10 11.55 6.14
N THR A 79 -9.34 11.35 5.69
CA THR A 79 -10.51 12.10 6.17
C THR A 79 -11.39 11.28 7.12
N LEU A 80 -11.07 10.00 7.31
CA LEU A 80 -11.90 9.07 8.05
C LEU A 80 -11.40 8.90 9.49
N ALA A 81 -12.32 8.84 10.44
CA ALA A 81 -11.99 8.53 11.83
C ALA A 81 -11.32 7.14 11.93
N LYS A 82 -10.30 7.02 12.80
CA LYS A 82 -9.54 5.77 12.98
C LYS A 82 -10.40 4.54 13.26
N LYS A 83 -11.51 4.71 14.00
CA LYS A 83 -12.47 3.63 14.30
C LYS A 83 -13.12 3.03 13.05
N ASP A 84 -13.17 3.78 11.95
CA ASP A 84 -13.81 3.38 10.70
C ASP A 84 -12.78 2.87 9.67
N TRP A 85 -11.48 2.90 9.97
CA TRP A 85 -10.44 2.31 9.11
C TRP A 85 -10.67 0.83 8.75
N PRO A 86 -11.21 -0.03 9.63
CA PRO A 86 -11.58 -1.41 9.26
C PRO A 86 -12.65 -1.52 8.17
N LYS A 87 -13.37 -0.43 7.86
CA LYS A 87 -14.40 -0.40 6.83
C LYS A 87 -13.85 -0.06 5.44
N LEU A 88 -12.63 0.48 5.38
CA LEU A 88 -11.93 0.84 4.14
C LEU A 88 -11.69 -0.41 3.28
N LEU A 89 -11.82 -0.24 1.97
CA LEU A 89 -11.57 -1.29 0.99
C LEU A 89 -10.11 -1.72 0.99
N PHE A 90 -9.18 -0.77 1.04
CA PHE A 90 -7.75 -1.05 1.08
C PHE A 90 -7.32 -1.49 2.49
N TRP A 91 -7.43 -0.61 3.49
CA TRP A 91 -6.88 -0.91 4.83
C TRP A 91 -7.63 -2.02 5.58
N GLY A 92 -8.96 -1.95 5.58
CA GLY A 92 -9.79 -2.90 6.30
C GLY A 92 -9.95 -4.23 5.56
N LYS A 93 -10.34 -4.19 4.29
CA LYS A 93 -10.71 -5.39 3.54
C LYS A 93 -9.54 -6.07 2.83
N PHE A 94 -8.64 -5.30 2.20
CA PHE A 94 -7.45 -5.83 1.52
C PHE A 94 -6.34 -6.18 2.50
N VAL A 95 -5.81 -5.20 3.22
CA VAL A 95 -4.74 -5.41 4.20
C VAL A 95 -5.24 -6.31 5.34
N GLY A 96 -6.46 -6.09 5.83
CA GLY A 96 -7.00 -6.83 6.98
C GLY A 96 -6.52 -6.25 8.31
N SER A 97 -6.37 -4.92 8.38
CA SER A 97 -5.88 -4.21 9.56
C SER A 97 -6.90 -3.19 10.07
N ASP A 98 -6.64 -2.68 11.27
CA ASP A 98 -7.39 -1.62 11.92
C ASP A 98 -6.45 -0.48 12.35
N SER A 99 -6.93 0.39 13.25
CA SER A 99 -6.14 1.51 13.77
C SER A 99 -4.91 1.12 14.61
N THR A 100 -4.75 -0.16 14.96
CA THR A 100 -3.59 -0.68 15.67
C THR A 100 -2.43 -1.05 14.75
N HIS A 101 -2.65 -1.04 13.42
CA HIS A 101 -1.69 -1.46 12.39
C HIS A 101 -1.30 -2.94 12.44
N LYS A 102 -2.02 -3.76 13.22
CA LYS A 102 -1.85 -5.21 13.26
C LYS A 102 -2.83 -5.91 12.33
N ILE A 103 -2.53 -7.16 11.99
CA ILE A 103 -3.50 -8.03 11.31
C ILE A 103 -4.62 -8.38 12.30
N VAL A 104 -5.88 -8.15 11.90
CA VAL A 104 -7.05 -8.39 12.76
C VAL A 104 -8.07 -9.31 12.08
N GLY A 105 -8.92 -9.93 12.91
CA GLY A 105 -9.96 -10.84 12.43
C GLY A 105 -9.38 -12.02 11.65
N LYS A 106 -9.95 -12.30 10.47
CA LYS A 106 -9.45 -13.34 9.56
C LYS A 106 -8.36 -12.74 8.66
N PRO A 107 -7.09 -13.18 8.76
CA PRO A 107 -5.97 -12.58 8.02
C PRO A 107 -6.23 -12.47 6.51
N ARG A 108 -5.94 -11.30 5.94
CA ARG A 108 -6.19 -10.98 4.53
C ARG A 108 -4.87 -10.93 3.78
N CYS A 109 -4.56 -9.83 3.09
CA CYS A 109 -3.37 -9.68 2.27
C CYS A 109 -2.16 -9.09 3.00
N GLY A 110 -2.29 -8.56 4.23
CA GLY A 110 -1.15 -7.95 4.92
C GLY A 110 -0.68 -6.63 4.29
N TRP A 111 0.49 -6.15 4.71
CA TRP A 111 1.09 -4.86 4.32
C TRP A 111 2.62 -4.84 4.52
N ALA A 112 3.26 -3.69 4.33
CA ALA A 112 4.72 -3.52 4.34
C ALA A 112 5.42 -4.04 5.60
N HIS A 113 4.76 -4.08 6.75
CA HIS A 113 5.35 -4.57 8.01
C HIS A 113 4.81 -5.93 8.48
N TYR A 114 3.64 -6.37 7.98
CA TYR A 114 2.99 -7.60 8.44
C TYR A 114 2.52 -8.46 7.26
N ALA A 115 3.04 -9.68 7.19
CA ALA A 115 2.44 -10.76 6.43
C ALA A 115 1.21 -11.32 7.17
N PRO A 116 0.36 -12.16 6.54
CA PRO A 116 -0.88 -12.61 7.15
C PRO A 116 -0.68 -13.42 8.45
N ASN A 117 0.50 -14.02 8.65
CA ASN A 117 0.86 -14.74 9.86
C ASN A 117 1.77 -13.95 10.83
N SER A 118 2.15 -12.71 10.52
CA SER A 118 3.05 -11.93 11.36
C SER A 118 2.41 -11.60 12.72
N GLU A 119 3.22 -11.67 13.78
CA GLU A 119 2.81 -11.33 15.15
C GLU A 119 3.44 -10.03 15.65
N ARG A 120 4.43 -9.52 14.92
CA ARG A 120 5.14 -8.25 15.12
C ARG A 120 5.64 -7.71 13.78
N ASP A 121 6.13 -6.48 13.77
CA ASP A 121 6.75 -5.88 12.58
C ASP A 121 7.91 -6.74 12.07
N TYR A 122 7.99 -6.90 10.76
CA TYR A 122 9.07 -7.58 10.05
C TYR A 122 9.21 -9.08 10.33
N ASP A 123 8.12 -9.72 10.76
CA ASP A 123 8.09 -11.14 11.13
C ASP A 123 7.99 -12.07 9.91
N TRP A 124 8.92 -11.90 8.95
CA TRP A 124 8.92 -12.56 7.64
C TRP A 124 9.20 -14.05 7.70
N ALA A 125 9.94 -14.49 8.72
CA ALA A 125 10.34 -15.89 8.88
C ALA A 125 9.38 -16.69 9.78
N ASN A 126 8.20 -16.14 10.10
CA ASN A 126 7.24 -16.83 10.96
C ASN A 126 6.71 -18.10 10.29
N GLN A 127 6.98 -19.26 10.89
CA GLN A 127 6.54 -20.55 10.37
C GLN A 127 5.11 -20.92 10.78
N ARG A 128 4.45 -20.11 11.62
CA ARG A 128 3.08 -20.34 12.02
C ARG A 128 2.17 -20.36 10.80
N PHE A 129 1.42 -21.45 10.67
CA PHE A 129 0.40 -21.55 9.64
C PHE A 129 -0.75 -20.59 9.90
N VAL A 130 -1.24 -20.00 8.81
CA VAL A 130 -2.43 -19.16 8.78
C VAL A 130 -3.28 -19.55 7.57
N THR A 131 -4.57 -19.26 7.64
CA THR A 131 -5.47 -19.37 6.50
C THR A 131 -5.74 -17.96 5.98
N SER A 132 -5.33 -17.65 4.75
CA SER A 132 -5.45 -16.33 4.09
C SER A 132 -5.99 -16.48 2.67
N ASP A 133 -6.69 -15.46 2.17
CA ASP A 133 -7.14 -15.34 0.78
C ASP A 133 -6.27 -14.42 -0.08
N ILE A 134 -5.02 -14.13 0.30
CA ILE A 134 -4.13 -13.26 -0.49
C ILE A 134 -4.02 -13.65 -1.99
N GLU A 135 -4.14 -14.93 -2.32
CA GLU A 135 -4.05 -15.43 -3.71
C GLU A 135 -5.37 -15.39 -4.51
N ASP A 136 -6.53 -15.17 -3.87
CA ASP A 136 -7.85 -15.05 -4.52
C ASP A 136 -8.66 -13.91 -3.89
N TRP A 137 -7.97 -12.86 -3.41
CA TRP A 137 -8.63 -11.87 -2.56
C TRP A 137 -9.79 -11.20 -3.30
N LYS A 138 -10.95 -11.17 -2.63
CA LYS A 138 -12.12 -10.40 -3.03
C LYS A 138 -12.62 -9.59 -1.83
N PRO A 139 -13.15 -8.37 -2.03
CA PRO A 139 -13.61 -7.49 -0.95
C PRO A 139 -14.61 -8.13 0.03
N GLU A 140 -15.44 -9.05 -0.47
CA GLU A 140 -16.48 -9.77 0.28
C GLU A 140 -16.03 -11.17 0.76
N GLY A 141 -14.80 -11.58 0.41
CA GLY A 141 -14.21 -12.86 0.75
C GLY A 141 -13.76 -13.64 -0.49
N GLY A 142 -12.49 -14.03 -0.51
CA GLY A 142 -11.91 -14.93 -1.50
C GLY A 142 -11.77 -16.38 -1.02
N GLU A 143 -11.35 -17.26 -1.92
CA GLU A 143 -10.88 -18.61 -1.58
C GLU A 143 -9.67 -18.50 -0.64
N ARG A 144 -9.74 -19.20 0.49
CA ARG A 144 -8.70 -19.15 1.52
C ARG A 144 -7.84 -20.40 1.47
N LYS A 145 -6.53 -20.21 1.50
CA LYS A 145 -5.54 -21.29 1.53
C LYS A 145 -4.74 -21.25 2.82
N ARG A 146 -4.37 -22.44 3.30
CA ARG A 146 -3.45 -22.60 4.43
C ARG A 146 -2.03 -22.39 3.94
N MET A 147 -1.30 -21.45 4.55
CA MET A 147 0.07 -21.06 4.17
C MET A 147 0.88 -20.63 5.39
N ASN A 148 2.18 -20.49 5.23
CA ASN A 148 3.12 -19.90 6.19
C ASN A 148 4.22 -19.16 5.40
N CYS A 149 5.34 -18.82 6.05
CA CYS A 149 6.40 -18.07 5.40
C CYS A 149 7.07 -18.74 4.20
N GLU A 150 6.97 -20.06 4.04
CA GLU A 150 7.53 -20.75 2.88
C GLU A 150 6.95 -20.21 1.57
N ARG A 151 5.73 -19.65 1.60
CA ARG A 151 5.09 -19.06 0.44
C ARG A 151 5.81 -17.83 -0.12
N TRP A 152 6.58 -17.15 0.70
CA TRP A 152 7.44 -16.02 0.35
C TRP A 152 8.90 -16.27 0.76
N ASN A 153 9.34 -17.54 0.69
CA ASN A 153 10.71 -17.97 1.00
C ASN A 153 11.24 -17.43 2.34
N CYS A 154 10.33 -17.20 3.29
CA CYS A 154 10.60 -16.69 4.63
C CYS A 154 11.44 -15.41 4.69
N ASN A 155 11.37 -14.55 3.66
CA ASN A 155 12.11 -13.29 3.60
C ASN A 155 11.25 -12.12 3.13
N GLY A 156 11.66 -10.90 3.51
CA GLY A 156 10.90 -9.68 3.25
C GLY A 156 10.82 -9.29 1.76
N LEU A 157 11.85 -9.58 0.97
CA LEU A 157 11.85 -9.19 -0.44
C LEU A 157 10.79 -9.98 -1.23
N ASP A 158 10.76 -11.30 -1.04
CA ASP A 158 9.77 -12.15 -1.70
C ASP A 158 8.36 -11.93 -1.14
N TRP A 159 8.25 -11.53 0.13
CA TRP A 159 6.98 -11.06 0.70
C TRP A 159 6.46 -9.83 -0.05
N PHE A 160 7.30 -8.82 -0.26
CA PHE A 160 6.92 -7.61 -0.98
C PHE A 160 6.53 -7.91 -2.44
N ILE A 161 7.24 -8.82 -3.11
CA ILE A 161 6.89 -9.26 -4.46
C ILE A 161 5.50 -9.91 -4.46
N LEU A 162 5.24 -10.85 -3.56
CA LEU A 162 3.94 -11.52 -3.45
C LEU A 162 2.82 -10.51 -3.16
N TRP A 163 3.04 -9.60 -2.21
CA TRP A 163 2.06 -8.58 -1.84
C TRP A 163 1.72 -7.67 -3.02
N MET A 164 2.73 -7.15 -3.73
CA MET A 164 2.50 -6.34 -4.92
C MET A 164 1.74 -7.11 -6.00
N GLN A 165 2.08 -8.39 -6.23
CA GLN A 165 1.36 -9.24 -7.19
C GLN A 165 -0.12 -9.45 -6.84
N SER A 166 -0.49 -9.34 -5.55
CA SER A 166 -1.87 -9.48 -5.10
C SER A 166 -2.74 -8.23 -5.28
N LEU A 167 -2.15 -7.07 -5.62
CA LEU A 167 -2.92 -5.84 -5.83
C LEU A 167 -3.80 -5.95 -7.10
N PRO A 168 -5.08 -5.54 -7.04
CA PRO A 168 -5.98 -5.50 -8.19
C PRO A 168 -5.38 -4.76 -9.40
N GLY A 169 -4.96 -5.53 -10.40
CA GLY A 169 -4.35 -5.02 -11.62
C GLY A 169 -5.32 -4.75 -12.76
N LYS A 170 -4.77 -4.62 -13.97
CA LYS A 170 -5.56 -4.58 -15.20
C LYS A 170 -6.31 -5.91 -15.36
N ASP A 171 -7.58 -5.83 -15.78
CA ASP A 171 -8.42 -7.00 -16.05
C ASP A 171 -8.59 -7.97 -14.85
N ASN A 172 -8.53 -7.42 -13.62
CA ASN A 172 -8.61 -8.22 -12.38
C ASN A 172 -9.94 -8.98 -12.20
N GLY A 173 -11.04 -8.53 -12.82
CA GLY A 173 -12.35 -9.18 -12.75
C GLY A 173 -13.03 -9.12 -11.37
N ILE A 174 -12.49 -8.38 -10.41
CA ILE A 174 -13.00 -8.26 -9.05
C ILE A 174 -14.08 -7.18 -9.01
N THR A 175 -15.14 -7.46 -8.26
CA THR A 175 -16.19 -6.47 -7.97
C THR A 175 -16.29 -6.21 -6.48
N PHE A 176 -16.78 -5.03 -6.12
CA PHE A 176 -17.22 -4.69 -4.77
C PHE A 176 -18.61 -4.06 -4.86
N ARG A 177 -19.60 -4.65 -4.17
CA ARG A 177 -20.99 -4.16 -4.17
C ARG A 177 -21.54 -3.97 -5.58
N GLY A 178 -21.28 -4.96 -6.45
CA GLY A 178 -21.75 -4.98 -7.83
C GLY A 178 -21.02 -4.03 -8.79
N LYS A 179 -19.97 -3.33 -8.35
CA LYS A 179 -19.17 -2.44 -9.20
C LYS A 179 -17.75 -2.99 -9.40
N PRO A 180 -17.16 -2.88 -10.60
CA PRO A 180 -15.79 -3.32 -10.84
C PRO A 180 -14.77 -2.57 -9.98
N LEU A 181 -13.71 -3.26 -9.55
CA LEU A 181 -12.52 -2.60 -9.03
C LEU A 181 -11.72 -1.99 -10.17
N THR A 182 -11.21 -0.79 -9.93
CA THR A 182 -10.25 -0.17 -10.87
C THR A 182 -8.91 -0.91 -10.84
N ASN A 183 -8.11 -0.73 -11.88
CA ASN A 183 -6.69 -1.10 -11.83
C ASN A 183 -5.95 -0.19 -10.85
N TRP A 184 -5.60 -0.71 -9.67
CA TRP A 184 -4.95 0.06 -8.61
C TRP A 184 -3.53 0.51 -9.00
N TRP A 185 -2.87 -0.20 -9.92
CA TRP A 185 -1.58 0.24 -10.47
C TRP A 185 -1.67 1.56 -11.25
N LYS A 186 -2.87 2.04 -11.62
CA LYS A 186 -3.02 3.40 -12.20
C LYS A 186 -2.64 4.51 -11.22
N PHE A 187 -2.83 4.31 -9.91
CA PHE A 187 -2.49 5.33 -8.91
C PHE A 187 -0.98 5.50 -8.75
N VAL A 188 -0.22 4.42 -8.97
CA VAL A 188 1.25 4.43 -8.97
C VAL A 188 1.78 4.87 -10.34
N GLY A 189 1.25 4.26 -11.40
CA GLY A 189 1.78 4.42 -12.75
C GLY A 189 1.34 5.70 -13.47
N ASP A 190 0.21 6.33 -13.12
CA ASP A 190 -0.29 7.54 -13.80
C ASP A 190 -1.19 8.38 -12.87
N TRP A 191 -0.62 8.84 -11.75
CA TRP A 191 -1.32 9.62 -10.73
C TRP A 191 -2.08 10.81 -11.29
N ASP A 192 -1.44 11.65 -12.11
CA ASP A 192 -2.04 12.88 -12.65
C ASP A 192 -3.33 12.62 -13.42
N ASN A 193 -3.35 11.53 -14.18
CA ASN A 193 -4.52 11.11 -14.93
C ASN A 193 -5.59 10.53 -14.01
N ALA A 194 -5.19 9.69 -13.05
CA ALA A 194 -6.09 9.17 -12.04
C ALA A 194 -6.80 10.30 -11.27
N ARG A 195 -6.07 11.38 -10.93
CA ARG A 195 -6.64 12.56 -10.27
C ARG A 195 -7.52 13.40 -11.19
N ARG A 196 -7.10 13.65 -12.42
CA ARG A 196 -7.91 14.37 -13.43
C ARG A 196 -9.26 13.71 -13.69
N GLN A 197 -9.28 12.38 -13.72
CA GLN A 197 -10.50 11.58 -13.90
C GLN A 197 -11.24 11.28 -12.59
N ASN A 198 -10.73 11.75 -11.44
CA ASN A 198 -11.24 11.45 -10.10
C ASN A 198 -11.46 9.94 -9.88
N LEU A 199 -10.51 9.12 -10.33
CA LEU A 199 -10.56 7.67 -10.15
C LEU A 199 -10.60 7.33 -8.65
N LYS A 200 -11.36 6.29 -8.33
CA LYS A 200 -11.47 5.69 -6.99
C LYS A 200 -11.07 4.23 -7.08
N LEU A 201 -10.84 3.56 -5.96
CA LEU A 201 -10.50 2.13 -5.94
C LEU A 201 -11.58 1.25 -6.60
N VAL A 202 -12.84 1.71 -6.58
CA VAL A 202 -14.00 1.09 -7.24
C VAL A 202 -14.51 2.02 -8.32
N GLU A 203 -14.90 1.50 -9.48
CA GLU A 203 -15.50 2.31 -10.54
C GLU A 203 -16.76 3.04 -10.03
N GLY A 204 -16.84 4.34 -10.27
CA GLY A 204 -17.93 5.18 -9.76
C GLY A 204 -17.96 5.34 -8.22
N GLY A 205 -16.92 4.90 -7.51
CA GLY A 205 -16.79 5.00 -6.07
C GLY A 205 -17.75 4.12 -5.26
N TYR A 206 -17.50 4.08 -3.95
CA TYR A 206 -18.36 3.42 -2.96
C TYR A 206 -18.51 4.31 -1.73
N GLN A 207 -19.51 4.01 -0.90
CA GLN A 207 -19.74 4.70 0.37
C GLN A 207 -19.46 3.76 1.52
N ILE A 208 -18.80 4.23 2.57
CA ILE A 208 -18.69 3.45 3.80
C ILE A 208 -20.07 3.45 4.46
N GLU A 209 -20.61 2.27 4.75
CA GLU A 209 -21.91 2.18 5.43
C GLU A 209 -21.75 2.67 6.87
N ASN A 210 -22.61 3.61 7.26
CA ASN A 210 -22.81 3.95 8.66
C ASN A 210 -23.66 2.84 9.27
N GLN A 211 -23.11 2.15 10.27
CA GLN A 211 -23.92 1.32 11.17
C GLN A 211 -24.67 2.23 12.14
#